data_AF-A0A7J9YVR8-F1
#
_entry.id   AF-A0A7J9YVR8-F1
#
_cell.length_a   1.000
_cell.length_b   1.000
_cell.length_c   1.000
_cell.angle_alpha   90.00
_cell.angle_beta   90.00
_cell.angle_gamma   90.00
#
_symmetry.space_group_name_H-M   'P 1'
#
loop_
_entity.id
_entity.type
_entity.pdbx_description
1 polymer ?
#
loop_
_entity_poly.entity_id
_entity_poly.type
_entity_poly.pdbx_seq_one_letter_code
_entity_poly.pdbx_strand_id
1 'polypeptide(L)'
;MNYAAQVTAPAARQTPPGGSPTSALSLDPESRTWIDSLAPNSAERKPAIRALHALLLKAARFEVNRRRAAVSHLRDNDHDDLAQQSADDALVAVLKKLGEFRGESRFTTWAYKFALLQAGTRVRRRAWQDREVSLEPDTCSLIAGDDATPERDLETAELFAAVQEA
;
A
#
# COMPACT_ATOMS: atom_id res chain seq x y z
N MET A 1 30.26 -74.40 42.39
CA MET A 1 30.47 -73.95 41.00
C MET A 1 29.83 -72.57 40.91
N ASN A 2 30.63 -71.53 41.10
CA ASN A 2 30.17 -70.15 41.29
C ASN A 2 29.91 -69.49 39.92
N TYR A 3 28.73 -68.90 39.73
CA TYR A 3 28.49 -67.98 38.62
C TYR A 3 28.26 -66.58 39.19
N ALA A 4 29.20 -65.68 38.89
CA ALA A 4 29.19 -64.28 39.30
C ALA A 4 28.17 -63.51 38.45
N ALA A 5 27.26 -62.78 39.11
CA ALA A 5 26.39 -61.80 38.46
C ALA A 5 27.22 -60.55 38.10
N GLN A 6 27.45 -60.34 36.81
CA GLN A 6 27.94 -59.05 36.30
C GLN A 6 26.75 -58.09 36.21
N VAL A 7 26.79 -57.06 37.04
CA VAL A 7 25.89 -55.89 36.95
C VAL A 7 26.43 -54.97 35.87
N THR A 8 25.72 -54.89 34.74
CA THR A 8 26.00 -53.94 33.66
C THR A 8 25.54 -52.54 34.06
N ALA A 9 26.47 -51.58 34.10
CA ALA A 9 26.17 -50.16 34.27
C ALA A 9 25.45 -49.59 33.04
N PRO A 10 24.49 -48.65 33.19
CA PRO A 10 23.81 -48.07 32.04
C PRO A 10 24.72 -47.07 31.33
N ALA A 11 24.80 -47.19 30.00
CA ALA A 11 25.47 -46.23 29.13
C ALA A 11 24.86 -44.83 29.31
N ALA A 12 25.73 -43.86 29.63
CA ALA A 12 25.38 -42.45 29.63
C ALA A 12 24.83 -42.07 28.25
N ARG A 13 23.58 -41.59 28.22
CA ARG A 13 23.01 -40.98 27.01
C ARG A 13 23.85 -39.74 26.70
N GLN A 14 24.59 -39.80 25.60
CA GLN A 14 25.17 -38.60 25.01
C GLN A 14 24.00 -37.72 24.54
N THR A 15 23.79 -36.61 25.22
CA THR A 15 22.91 -35.54 24.76
C THR A 15 23.56 -34.94 23.51
N PRO A 16 22.93 -34.98 22.32
CA PRO A 16 23.44 -34.19 21.21
C PRO A 16 23.39 -32.71 21.63
N PRO A 17 24.40 -31.88 21.32
CA PRO A 17 24.29 -30.45 21.55
C PRO A 17 23.06 -29.95 20.77
N GLY A 18 22.08 -29.51 21.56
CA GLY A 18 20.81 -29.01 21.07
C GLY A 18 21.04 -27.77 20.22
N GLY A 19 20.28 -27.71 19.13
CA GLY A 19 19.90 -26.49 18.45
C GLY A 19 21.05 -25.74 17.79
N SER A 20 21.24 -26.01 16.49
CA SER A 20 21.65 -24.92 15.60
C SER A 20 20.79 -23.69 15.93
N PRO A 21 21.38 -22.49 16.08
CA PRO A 21 20.61 -21.30 16.35
C PRO A 21 19.54 -21.19 15.27
N THR A 22 18.32 -21.03 15.74
CA THR A 22 17.12 -20.61 15.04
C THR A 22 17.47 -19.96 13.70
N SER A 23 17.07 -20.59 12.60
CA SER A 23 17.02 -19.96 11.27
C SER A 23 15.95 -18.85 11.35
N ALA A 24 16.29 -17.76 12.03
CA ALA A 24 15.49 -16.58 12.18
C ALA A 24 15.57 -15.82 10.85
N LEU A 25 14.78 -16.29 9.89
CA LEU A 25 14.38 -15.60 8.65
C LEU A 25 15.55 -14.95 7.89
N SER A 26 16.45 -15.77 7.35
CA SER A 26 17.25 -15.33 6.20
C SER A 26 16.30 -14.92 5.07
N LEU A 27 16.39 -13.66 4.59
CA LEU A 27 15.74 -13.24 3.34
C LEU A 27 15.99 -14.25 2.23
N ASP A 28 14.99 -14.48 1.37
CA ASP A 28 15.23 -15.25 0.17
C ASP A 28 16.30 -14.56 -0.70
N PRO A 29 17.07 -15.33 -1.51
CA PRO A 29 18.22 -14.78 -2.23
C PRO A 29 17.85 -13.63 -3.18
N GLU A 30 16.69 -13.69 -3.81
CA GLU A 30 16.22 -12.66 -4.73
C GLU A 30 15.88 -11.38 -3.98
N SER A 31 15.14 -11.48 -2.88
CA SER A 31 14.84 -10.34 -2.01
C SER A 31 16.10 -9.70 -1.43
N ARG A 32 17.09 -10.50 -1.00
CA ARG A 32 18.37 -9.99 -0.53
C ARG A 32 19.08 -9.17 -1.62
N THR A 33 19.11 -9.71 -2.84
CA THR A 33 19.70 -9.01 -4.00
C THR A 33 19.02 -7.66 -4.25
N TRP A 34 17.70 -7.60 -4.15
CA TRP A 34 16.96 -6.34 -4.27
C TRP A 34 17.33 -5.33 -3.18
N ILE A 35 17.37 -5.76 -1.91
CA ILE A 35 17.71 -4.88 -0.79
C ILE A 35 19.14 -4.35 -0.93
N ASP A 36 20.11 -5.22 -1.22
CA ASP A 36 21.52 -4.83 -1.37
C ASP A 36 21.72 -3.89 -2.58
N SER A 37 21.04 -4.16 -3.70
CA SER A 37 21.13 -3.31 -4.88
C SER A 37 20.47 -1.95 -4.67
N LEU A 38 19.39 -1.85 -3.89
CA LEU A 38 18.65 -0.60 -3.65
C LEU A 38 19.26 0.27 -2.53
N ALA A 39 20.20 -0.28 -1.76
CA ALA A 39 20.87 0.41 -0.66
C ALA A 39 21.50 1.74 -1.13
N PRO A 40 21.44 2.83 -0.32
CA PRO A 40 21.88 4.18 -0.74
C PRO A 40 23.28 4.27 -1.36
N ASN A 41 24.22 3.45 -0.89
CA ASN A 41 25.62 3.45 -1.32
C ASN A 41 25.96 2.37 -2.35
N SER A 42 24.96 1.66 -2.89
CA SER A 42 25.19 0.60 -3.87
C SER A 42 25.51 1.18 -5.25
N ALA A 43 26.53 0.64 -5.92
CA ALA A 43 26.85 0.97 -7.31
C ALA A 43 25.69 0.59 -8.26
N GLU A 44 24.92 -0.45 -7.90
CA GLU A 44 23.78 -0.95 -8.67
C GLU A 44 22.48 -0.20 -8.39
N ARG A 45 22.50 0.82 -7.52
CA ARG A 45 21.29 1.50 -7.06
C ARG A 45 20.48 2.13 -8.20
N LYS A 46 21.13 2.83 -9.12
CA LYS A 46 20.44 3.47 -10.25
C LYS A 46 19.77 2.43 -11.18
N PRO A 47 20.48 1.37 -11.63
CA PRO A 47 19.85 0.25 -12.34
C PRO A 47 18.70 -0.40 -11.56
N ALA A 48 18.89 -0.69 -10.27
CA ALA A 48 17.88 -1.33 -9.43
C ALA A 48 16.62 -0.45 -9.27
N ILE A 49 16.77 0.86 -9.11
CA ILE A 49 15.65 1.80 -9.09
C ILE A 49 14.86 1.75 -10.40
N ARG A 50 15.53 1.71 -11.56
CA ARG A 50 14.84 1.60 -12.87
C ARG A 50 14.10 0.26 -13.00
N ALA A 51 14.73 -0.83 -12.58
CA ALA A 51 14.10 -2.15 -12.62
C ALA A 51 12.88 -2.22 -11.69
N LEU A 52 12.99 -1.67 -10.47
CA LEU A 52 11.88 -1.56 -9.53
C LEU A 52 10.75 -0.70 -10.09
N HIS A 53 11.07 0.46 -10.67
CA HIS A 53 10.07 1.32 -11.31
C HIS A 53 9.31 0.58 -12.42
N ALA A 54 10.01 -0.13 -13.31
CA ALA A 54 9.38 -0.89 -14.39
C ALA A 54 8.44 -1.99 -13.85
N LEU A 55 8.79 -2.62 -12.72
CA LEU A 55 7.94 -3.58 -12.03
C LEU A 55 6.68 -2.92 -11.44
N LEU A 56 6.84 -1.78 -10.77
CA LEU A 56 5.73 -1.01 -10.20
C LEU A 56 4.80 -0.47 -11.29
N LEU A 57 5.35 -0.03 -12.42
CA LEU A 57 4.57 0.44 -13.57
C LEU A 57 3.70 -0.68 -14.17
N LYS A 58 4.23 -1.90 -14.28
CA LYS A 58 3.42 -3.06 -14.70
C LYS A 58 2.25 -3.31 -13.74
N ALA A 59 2.50 -3.26 -12.43
CA ALA A 59 1.47 -3.45 -11.42
C ALA A 59 0.43 -2.30 -11.43
N ALA A 60 0.87 -1.06 -11.60
CA ALA A 60 -0.01 0.10 -11.69
C ALA A 60 -0.91 0.04 -12.94
N ARG A 61 -0.35 -0.29 -14.12
CA ARG A 61 -1.12 -0.51 -15.35
C ARG A 61 -2.15 -1.61 -15.20
N PHE A 62 -1.77 -2.73 -14.58
CA PHE A 62 -2.70 -3.81 -14.26
C PHE A 62 -3.87 -3.31 -13.40
N GLU A 63 -3.59 -2.53 -12.35
CA GLU A 63 -4.62 -2.01 -11.45
C GLU A 63 -5.55 -1.00 -12.12
N VAL A 64 -5.00 -0.08 -12.92
CA VAL A 64 -5.79 0.89 -13.70
C VAL A 64 -6.71 0.14 -14.67
N ASN A 65 -6.18 -0.81 -15.42
CA ASN A 65 -6.95 -1.63 -16.35
C ASN A 65 -8.04 -2.44 -15.65
N ARG A 66 -7.75 -3.02 -14.48
CA ARG A 66 -8.71 -3.75 -13.65
C ARG A 66 -9.91 -2.87 -13.26
N ARG A 67 -9.72 -1.56 -13.14
CA ARG A 67 -10.74 -0.60 -12.71
C ARG A 67 -11.26 0.29 -13.82
N ARG A 68 -10.94 -0.01 -15.08
CA ARG A 68 -11.23 0.86 -16.23
C ARG A 68 -12.72 1.21 -16.36
N ALA A 69 -13.62 0.29 -16.02
CA ALA A 69 -15.06 0.54 -16.04
C ALA A 69 -15.51 1.67 -15.10
N ALA A 70 -14.79 1.93 -14.00
CA ALA A 70 -15.11 3.02 -13.07
C ALA A 70 -14.70 4.41 -13.59
N VAL A 71 -13.93 4.45 -14.67
CA VAL A 71 -13.37 5.65 -15.29
C VAL A 71 -13.44 5.55 -16.82
N SER A 72 -14.51 4.98 -17.36
CA SER A 72 -14.66 4.63 -18.78
C SER A 72 -14.70 5.84 -19.72
N HIS A 73 -14.95 7.03 -19.19
CA HIS A 73 -14.97 8.31 -19.89
C HIS A 73 -13.57 8.93 -20.07
N LEU A 74 -12.54 8.41 -19.39
CA LEU A 74 -11.17 8.86 -19.58
C LEU A 74 -10.59 8.36 -20.91
N ARG A 75 -9.66 9.12 -21.49
CA ARG A 75 -8.94 8.70 -22.69
C ARG A 75 -7.83 7.72 -22.30
N ASP A 76 -7.36 6.92 -23.27
CA ASP A 76 -6.30 5.93 -23.03
C ASP A 76 -5.00 6.55 -22.50
N ASN A 77 -4.65 7.77 -22.93
CA ASN A 77 -3.49 8.48 -22.41
C ASN A 77 -3.64 8.82 -20.92
N ASP A 78 -4.85 9.17 -20.48
CA ASP A 78 -5.10 9.50 -19.07
C ASP A 78 -4.91 8.24 -18.18
N HIS A 79 -5.21 7.05 -18.71
CA HIS A 79 -4.95 5.79 -18.00
C HIS A 79 -3.46 5.50 -17.84
N ASP A 80 -2.65 5.73 -18.89
CA ASP A 80 -1.20 5.53 -18.79
C ASP A 80 -0.55 6.58 -17.88
N ASP A 81 -1.01 7.83 -17.93
CA ASP A 81 -0.55 8.89 -17.02
C ASP A 81 -0.87 8.54 -15.55
N LEU A 82 -2.07 8.05 -15.27
CA LEU A 82 -2.44 7.56 -13.93
C LEU A 82 -1.54 6.41 -13.47
N ALA A 83 -1.19 5.49 -14.38
CA ALA A 83 -0.30 4.38 -14.06
C ALA A 83 1.13 4.87 -13.80
N GLN A 84 1.64 5.77 -14.64
CA GLN A 84 2.98 6.35 -14.54
C GLN A 84 3.16 7.09 -13.22
N GLN A 85 2.27 8.03 -12.92
CA GLN A 85 2.28 8.74 -11.65
C GLN A 85 2.22 7.76 -10.48
N SER A 86 1.46 6.65 -10.60
CA SER A 86 1.27 5.68 -9.50
C SER A 86 2.50 4.84 -9.26
N ALA A 87 3.24 4.52 -10.31
CA ALA A 87 4.55 3.90 -10.21
C ALA A 87 5.56 4.82 -9.53
N ASP A 88 5.55 6.12 -9.87
CA ASP A 88 6.45 7.11 -9.28
C ASP A 88 6.22 7.28 -7.77
N ASP A 89 4.97 7.47 -7.34
CA ASP A 89 4.61 7.56 -5.92
C ASP A 89 4.92 6.26 -5.17
N ALA A 90 4.64 5.10 -5.80
CA ALA A 90 4.93 3.81 -5.20
C ALA A 90 6.45 3.60 -5.05
N LEU A 91 7.25 4.04 -6.01
CA LEU A 91 8.71 3.96 -5.93
C LEU A 91 9.23 4.77 -4.75
N VAL A 92 8.78 6.02 -4.60
CA VAL A 92 9.15 6.86 -3.45
C VAL A 92 8.75 6.20 -2.13
N ALA A 93 7.52 5.69 -2.05
CA ALA A 93 7.03 5.00 -0.85
C ALA A 93 7.84 3.74 -0.51
N VAL A 94 8.16 2.92 -1.51
CA VAL A 94 8.97 1.70 -1.35
C VAL A 94 10.37 2.05 -0.87
N LEU A 95 11.05 3.01 -1.50
CA LEU A 95 12.41 3.42 -1.11
C LEU A 95 12.44 4.00 0.31
N LYS A 96 11.42 4.79 0.70
CA LYS A 96 11.29 5.31 2.07
C LYS A 96 11.11 4.20 3.10
N LYS A 97 10.41 3.12 2.73
CA LYS A 97 10.09 1.99 3.60
C LYS A 97 11.00 0.79 3.42
N LEU A 98 12.11 0.92 2.70
CA LEU A 98 12.99 -0.20 2.36
C LEU A 98 13.51 -0.92 3.61
N GLY A 99 13.87 -0.16 4.66
CA GLY A 99 14.31 -0.72 5.95
C GLY A 99 13.19 -1.34 6.79
N GLU A 100 11.92 -1.16 6.43
CA GLU A 100 10.78 -1.79 7.10
C GLU A 100 10.44 -3.17 6.49
N PHE A 101 11.11 -3.59 5.41
CA PHE A 101 10.87 -4.88 4.79
C PHE A 101 11.40 -6.03 5.65
N ARG A 102 10.48 -6.86 6.17
CA ARG A 102 10.77 -7.95 7.13
C ARG A 102 11.09 -9.30 6.49
N GLY A 103 10.92 -9.46 5.18
CA GLY A 103 11.16 -10.75 4.52
C GLY A 103 10.06 -11.80 4.67
N GLU A 104 8.87 -11.42 5.14
CA GLU A 104 7.71 -12.32 5.28
C GLU A 104 7.10 -12.74 3.93
N SER A 105 7.49 -12.10 2.83
CA SER A 105 7.20 -12.47 1.44
C SER A 105 8.36 -12.03 0.54
N ARG A 106 8.36 -12.42 -0.75
CA ARG A 106 9.30 -11.86 -1.74
C ARG A 106 9.18 -10.34 -1.79
N PHE A 107 10.31 -9.65 -1.95
CA PHE A 107 10.39 -8.19 -2.02
C PHE A 107 9.45 -7.61 -3.08
N THR A 108 9.42 -8.21 -4.28
CA THR A 108 8.58 -7.74 -5.39
C THR A 108 7.09 -7.84 -5.07
N THR A 109 6.66 -8.91 -4.40
CA THR A 109 5.28 -9.05 -3.90
C THR A 109 4.93 -7.93 -2.93
N TRP A 110 5.81 -7.66 -1.96
CA TRP A 110 5.62 -6.56 -1.01
C TRP A 110 5.63 -5.19 -1.70
N ALA A 111 6.46 -4.97 -2.71
CA ALA A 111 6.53 -3.73 -3.46
C ALA A 111 5.27 -3.51 -4.33
N TYR A 112 4.74 -4.56 -4.95
CA TYR A 112 3.54 -4.48 -5.80
C TYR A 112 2.34 -3.89 -5.05
N LYS A 113 2.18 -4.19 -3.76
CA LYS A 113 1.07 -3.66 -2.96
C LYS A 113 1.03 -2.13 -2.95
N PHE A 114 2.19 -1.46 -3.03
CA PHE A 114 2.26 0.00 -3.08
C PHE A 114 1.70 0.52 -4.40
N ALA A 115 2.13 -0.06 -5.53
CA ALA A 115 1.62 0.32 -6.86
C ALA A 115 0.10 0.09 -6.96
N LEU A 116 -0.39 -1.06 -6.49
CA LEU A 116 -1.82 -1.38 -6.48
C LEU A 116 -2.62 -0.39 -5.61
N LEU A 117 -2.10 -0.02 -4.43
CA LEU A 117 -2.75 0.94 -3.53
C LEU A 117 -2.79 2.35 -4.14
N GLN A 118 -1.67 2.82 -4.68
CA GLN A 118 -1.59 4.16 -5.27
C GLN A 118 -2.50 4.29 -6.49
N ALA A 119 -2.41 3.34 -7.43
CA ALA A 119 -3.26 3.31 -8.61
C ALA A 119 -4.75 3.18 -8.24
N GLY A 120 -5.08 2.27 -7.32
CA GLY A 120 -6.45 2.06 -6.89
C GLY A 120 -7.06 3.29 -6.19
N THR A 121 -6.29 3.99 -5.37
CA THR A 121 -6.72 5.22 -4.69
C THR A 121 -6.95 6.35 -5.69
N ARG A 122 -6.05 6.51 -6.66
CA ARG A 122 -6.17 7.55 -7.69
C ARG A 122 -7.33 7.32 -8.64
N VAL A 123 -7.52 6.09 -9.15
CA VAL A 123 -8.67 5.76 -10.00
C VAL A 123 -9.98 6.03 -9.26
N ARG A 124 -10.06 5.63 -7.98
CA ARG A 124 -11.24 5.92 -7.17
C ARG A 124 -11.46 7.43 -7.02
N ARG A 125 -10.43 8.20 -6.69
CA ARG A 125 -10.54 9.65 -6.54
C ARG A 125 -11.08 10.30 -7.82
N ARG A 126 -10.58 9.88 -8.99
CA ARG A 126 -11.04 10.42 -10.27
C ARG A 126 -12.49 10.07 -10.58
N ALA A 127 -12.89 8.82 -10.31
CA ALA A 127 -14.28 8.39 -10.48
C ALA A 127 -15.29 9.20 -9.63
N TRP A 128 -14.89 9.66 -8.43
CA TRP A 128 -15.74 10.51 -7.60
C TRP A 128 -15.73 11.98 -8.04
N GLN A 129 -14.58 12.54 -8.41
CA GLN A 129 -14.48 13.92 -8.91
C GLN A 129 -15.38 14.16 -10.12
N ASP A 130 -15.43 13.21 -11.06
CA ASP A 130 -16.27 13.36 -12.26
C ASP A 130 -17.76 13.13 -11.97
N ARG A 131 -18.12 12.45 -10.87
CA ARG A 131 -19.52 12.29 -10.43
C ARG A 131 -20.07 13.53 -9.72
N GLU A 132 -19.20 14.32 -9.12
CA GLU A 132 -19.56 15.52 -8.34
C GLU A 132 -19.74 16.79 -9.22
N VAL A 133 -19.30 16.76 -10.49
CA VAL A 133 -19.22 17.94 -11.36
C VAL A 133 -20.37 18.07 -12.38
N SER A 134 -21.32 17.14 -12.42
CA SER A 134 -22.54 17.32 -13.24
C SER A 134 -23.65 18.03 -12.46
N LEU A 135 -23.36 19.20 -11.90
CA LEU A 135 -24.39 20.14 -11.46
C LEU A 135 -24.54 21.20 -12.55
N GLU A 136 -25.54 21.03 -13.41
CA GLU A 136 -25.96 22.08 -14.34
C GLU A 136 -26.26 23.35 -13.51
N PRO A 137 -25.82 24.55 -13.93
CA PRO A 137 -25.99 25.79 -13.14
C PRO A 137 -27.46 26.07 -12.79
N ASP A 138 -28.39 25.57 -13.60
CA ASP A 138 -29.83 25.69 -13.37
C ASP A 138 -30.34 24.84 -12.19
N THR A 139 -29.62 23.78 -11.82
CA THR A 139 -29.97 22.93 -10.65
C THR A 139 -29.58 23.59 -9.33
N CYS A 140 -28.49 24.35 -9.29
CA CYS A 140 -28.13 25.16 -8.12
C CYS A 140 -29.17 26.26 -7.87
N SER A 141 -29.76 26.82 -8.92
CA SER A 141 -30.82 27.83 -8.82
C SER A 141 -32.17 27.25 -8.36
N LEU A 142 -32.41 25.95 -8.56
CA LEU A 142 -33.59 25.24 -8.04
C LEU A 142 -33.45 24.84 -6.56
N ILE A 143 -32.22 24.66 -6.08
CA ILE A 143 -31.92 24.34 -4.68
C ILE A 143 -31.85 25.61 -3.82
N ALA A 144 -31.34 26.71 -4.40
CA ALA A 144 -31.55 28.06 -3.89
C ALA A 144 -32.99 28.50 -4.20
N GLY A 145 -33.96 27.83 -3.56
CA GLY A 145 -35.36 28.14 -3.72
C GLY A 145 -35.64 29.64 -3.56
N ASP A 146 -36.70 30.10 -4.20
CA ASP A 146 -37.30 31.44 -4.16
C ASP A 146 -37.77 31.89 -2.76
N ASP A 147 -37.27 31.24 -1.70
CA ASP A 147 -37.71 31.35 -0.30
C ASP A 147 -36.61 31.88 0.65
N ALA A 148 -35.46 32.33 0.12
CA ALA A 148 -34.48 33.07 0.89
C ALA A 148 -34.98 34.51 1.14
N THR A 149 -35.99 34.66 2.01
CA THR A 149 -36.42 35.96 2.49
C THR A 149 -35.58 36.38 3.71
N PRO A 150 -35.19 37.66 3.81
CA PRO A 150 -34.33 38.15 4.89
C PRO A 150 -34.91 37.94 6.31
N GLU A 151 -36.23 37.71 6.44
CA GLU A 151 -36.83 37.35 7.73
C GLU A 151 -36.40 35.96 8.26
N ARG A 152 -36.10 34.98 7.40
CA ARG A 152 -35.74 33.61 7.83
C ARG A 152 -34.28 33.47 8.29
N ASP A 153 -33.39 34.29 7.75
CA ASP A 153 -32.00 34.37 8.22
C ASP A 153 -31.94 34.88 9.67
N LEU A 154 -32.92 35.70 10.08
CA LEU A 154 -33.05 36.23 11.44
C LEU A 154 -33.54 35.15 12.42
N GLU A 155 -34.56 34.37 12.05
CA GLU A 155 -35.03 33.21 12.84
C GLU A 155 -33.91 32.18 13.05
N THR A 156 -33.07 31.97 12.04
CA THR A 156 -31.97 31.00 12.11
C THR A 156 -30.83 31.48 13.02
N ALA A 157 -30.53 32.79 13.02
CA ALA A 157 -29.54 33.38 13.91
C ALA A 157 -29.98 33.36 15.38
N GLU A 158 -31.27 33.60 15.66
CA GLU A 158 -31.83 33.56 17.03
C GLU A 158 -31.79 32.14 17.61
N LEU A 159 -32.06 31.11 16.79
CA LEU A 159 -32.01 29.71 17.21
C LEU A 159 -30.59 29.24 17.59
N PHE A 160 -29.56 29.77 16.92
CA PHE A 160 -28.16 29.49 17.25
C PHE A 160 -27.66 30.25 18.49
N ALA A 161 -28.18 31.44 18.76
CA ALA A 161 -27.87 32.17 19.99
C ALA A 161 -28.43 31.47 21.24
N ALA A 162 -29.64 30.92 21.15
CA ALA A 162 -30.28 30.21 22.26
C ALA A 162 -29.58 28.91 22.69
N VAL A 163 -28.75 28.31 21.81
CA VAL A 163 -27.98 27.09 22.08
C VAL A 163 -26.61 27.39 22.70
N GLN A 164 -26.11 28.62 22.61
CA GLN A 164 -24.84 29.05 23.23
C GLN A 164 -25.00 29.60 24.65
N GLU A 165 -26.23 29.86 25.10
CA GLU A 165 -26.53 30.40 26.44
C GLU A 165 -27.09 29.36 27.43
N ALA A 166 -27.03 28.06 27.09
CA ALA A 166 -27.36 26.93 27.96
C ALA A 166 -26.10 26.14 28.37
#